data_AF-A0AA87WDW4-F1
#
_entry.id   AF-A0AA87WDW4-F1
#
_cell.length_a   1.000
_cell.length_b   1.000
_cell.length_c   1.000
_cell.angle_alpha   90.00
_cell.angle_beta   90.00
_cell.angle_gamma   90.00
#
_symmetry.space_group_name_H-M   'P 1'
#
loop_
_entity.id
_entity.type
_entity.pdbx_description
1 polymer ?
#
loop_
_entity_poly.entity_id
_entity_poly.type
_entity_poly.pdbx_seq_one_letter_code
_entity_poly.pdbx_strand_id
1 'polypeptide(L)' 'MSRREELMCAAQDATATYAAAKERHTYARKMAALGMGADVASTCNLEARAYSEWLRATDALQNYRG' A
#
# COMPACT_ATOMS: atom_id res chain seq x y z
N MET A 1 7.82 -10.26 -21.69
CA MET A 1 6.60 -10.06 -20.90
C MET A 1 5.60 -9.29 -21.73
N SER A 2 4.32 -9.63 -21.66
CA SER A 2 3.24 -8.84 -22.24
C SER A 2 2.97 -7.61 -21.36
N ARG A 3 2.36 -6.57 -21.95
CA ARG A 3 1.96 -5.38 -21.19
C ARG A 3 1.00 -5.72 -20.04
N ARG A 4 0.14 -6.72 -20.24
CA ARG A 4 -0.75 -7.23 -19.18
C ARG A 4 0.03 -7.85 -18.02
N GLU A 5 1.08 -8.61 -18.29
CA GLU A 5 1.93 -9.21 -17.26
C GLU A 5 2.65 -8.14 -16.44
N GLU A 6 3.18 -7.10 -17.08
CA GLU A 6 3.79 -5.95 -16.39
C GLU A 6 2.81 -5.27 -15.44
N LEU A 7 1.58 -5.02 -15.90
CA LEU A 7 0.52 -4.42 -15.08
C LEU A 7 0.11 -5.33 -13.92
N MET A 8 0.09 -6.64 -14.14
CA MET A 8 -0.20 -7.61 -13.09
C MET A 8 0.89 -7.63 -12.01
N CYS A 9 2.16 -7.65 -12.41
CA CYS A 9 3.28 -7.56 -11.47
C CYS A 9 3.24 -6.24 -10.69
N ALA A 10 3.03 -5.11 -11.37
CA ALA A 10 2.92 -3.81 -10.71
C ALA A 10 1.77 -3.76 -9.69
N ALA A 11 0.62 -4.33 -10.02
CA ALA A 11 -0.51 -4.42 -9.09
C ALA A 11 -0.20 -5.32 -7.89
N GLN A 12 0.51 -6.44 -8.09
CA GLN A 12 0.94 -7.33 -7.01
C GLN A 12 1.94 -6.64 -6.07
N ASP A 13 2.96 -5.99 -6.62
CA ASP A 13 3.97 -5.25 -5.86
C ASP A 13 3.36 -4.11 -5.05
N ALA A 14 2.45 -3.34 -5.67
CA ALA A 14 1.74 -2.27 -4.98
C ALA A 14 0.82 -2.83 -3.88
N THR A 15 0.20 -3.99 -4.09
CA THR A 15 -0.63 -4.68 -3.08
C THR A 15 0.22 -5.10 -1.87
N ALA A 16 1.38 -5.71 -2.11
CA ALA A 16 2.30 -6.11 -1.04
C ALA A 16 2.79 -4.90 -0.24
N THR A 17 3.14 -3.82 -0.94
CA THR A 17 3.60 -2.56 -0.32
C THR A 17 2.51 -1.92 0.53
N TYR A 18 1.28 -1.84 0.02
CA TYR A 18 0.13 -1.33 0.78
C TYR A 18 -0.16 -2.18 2.02
N ALA A 19 -0.15 -3.51 1.90
CA ALA A 19 -0.38 -4.42 3.02
C ALA A 19 0.66 -4.19 4.14
N ALA A 20 1.94 -4.09 3.79
CA ALA A 20 3.01 -3.82 4.74
C ALA A 20 2.88 -2.44 5.41
N ALA A 21 2.53 -1.40 4.64
CA ALA A 21 2.33 -0.05 5.18
C ALA A 21 1.14 0.00 6.15
N LYS A 22 0.04 -0.67 5.82
CA LYS A 22 -1.15 -0.79 6.67
C LYS A 22 -0.85 -1.54 7.98
N GLU A 23 -0.08 -2.62 7.91
CA GLU A 23 0.33 -3.35 9.12
C GLU A 23 1.18 -2.47 10.05
N ARG A 24 2.16 -1.74 9.50
CA ARG A 24 3.01 -0.80 10.25
C ARG A 24 2.19 0.30 10.92
N HIS A 25 1.23 0.92 10.20
CA HIS A 25 0.36 1.93 10.79
C HIS A 25 -0.55 1.33 11.87
N THR A 26 -1.12 0.16 11.65
CA THR A 26 -1.92 -0.55 12.65
C THR A 26 -1.11 -0.84 13.91
N TYR A 27 0.13 -1.29 13.76
CA TYR A 27 1.05 -1.53 14.87
C TYR A 27 1.38 -0.22 15.62
N ALA A 28 1.74 0.85 14.91
CA ALA A 28 2.02 2.14 15.53
C ALA A 28 0.83 2.68 16.34
N ARG A 29 -0.41 2.53 15.83
CA ARG A 29 -1.63 2.88 16.56
C ARG A 29 -1.81 2.07 17.84
N LYS A 30 -1.53 0.76 17.80
CA LYS A 30 -1.58 -0.10 19.00
C LYS A 30 -0.55 0.34 20.04
N MET A 31 0.68 0.63 19.62
CA MET A 31 1.74 1.10 20.51
C MET A 31 1.38 2.44 21.15
N ALA A 32 0.89 3.40 20.36
CA ALA A 32 0.42 4.69 20.87
C ALA A 32 -0.74 4.53 21.87
N ALA A 33 -1.68 3.62 21.63
CA ALA A 33 -2.79 3.35 22.55
C ALA A 33 -2.33 2.74 23.89
N LEU A 34 -1.19 2.04 23.90
CA LEU A 34 -0.54 1.53 25.12
C LEU A 34 0.33 2.58 25.82
N GLY A 35 0.35 3.84 25.36
CA GLY A 35 1.18 4.90 25.90
C GLY A 35 2.66 4.78 25.53
N MET A 36 3.00 3.90 24.57
CA MET A 36 4.36 3.74 24.07
C MET A 36 4.64 4.74 22.94
N GLY A 37 5.89 5.21 22.85
CA GLY A 37 6.31 6.09 21.76
C GLY A 37 6.17 5.40 20.40
N ALA A 38 5.33 5.94 19.53
CA ALA A 38 5.14 5.44 18.17
C ALA A 38 4.82 6.58 17.21
N ASP A 39 5.46 6.57 16.05
CA ASP A 39 5.24 7.58 15.01
C ASP A 39 4.02 7.23 14.14
N VAL A 40 2.84 7.49 14.70
CA VAL A 40 1.56 7.25 14.02
C VAL A 40 1.40 8.14 12.80
N ALA A 41 1.87 9.38 12.85
CA ALA A 41 1.72 10.35 11.76
C ALA A 41 2.53 9.92 10.53
N SER A 42 3.80 9.53 10.71
CA SER A 42 4.64 9.04 9.61
C SER A 42 4.09 7.74 9.02
N THR A 43 3.68 6.79 9.86
CA THR A 43 3.12 5.51 9.37
C THR A 43 1.78 5.69 8.66
N CYS A 44 0.93 6.63 9.09
CA CYS A 44 -0.30 7.01 8.39
C CYS A 44 0.01 7.60 6.99
N ASN A 45 1.00 8.50 6.90
CA ASN A 45 1.42 9.06 5.62
C ASN A 45 1.99 8.00 4.67
N LEU A 46 2.74 7.03 5.18
CA LEU A 46 3.22 5.89 4.41
C LEU A 46 2.06 5.02 3.89
N GLU A 47 1.07 4.71 4.73
CA GLU A 47 -0.12 3.98 4.30
C GLU A 47 -0.88 4.73 3.21
N ALA A 48 -1.12 6.03 3.37
CA ALA A 48 -1.87 6.84 2.40
C ALA A 48 -1.18 6.88 1.02
N ARG A 49 0.15 6.99 1.00
CA ARG A 49 0.94 6.93 -0.24
C ARG A 49 0.82 5.55 -0.91
N ALA A 50 1.06 4.49 -0.14
CA ALA A 50 1.00 3.13 -0.66
C ALA A 50 -0.42 2.77 -1.16
N TYR A 51 -1.46 3.24 -0.47
CA TYR A 51 -2.85 3.08 -0.91
C TYR A 51 -3.12 3.78 -2.25
N SER A 52 -2.61 5.00 -2.42
CA SER A 52 -2.77 5.75 -3.67
C SER A 52 -2.07 5.07 -4.85
N GLU A 53 -0.89 4.50 -4.63
CA GLU A 53 -0.15 3.73 -5.63
C GLU A 53 -0.85 2.42 -5.98
N TRP A 54 -1.35 1.69 -4.96
CA TRP A 54 -2.16 0.50 -5.15
C TRP A 54 -3.42 0.78 -5.97
N LEU A 55 -4.13 1.87 -5.69
CA LEU A 55 -5.32 2.28 -6.45
C LEU A 55 -4.97 2.51 -7.93
N ARG A 56 -3.87 3.23 -8.22
CA ARG A 56 -3.44 3.49 -9.60
C ARG A 56 -3.03 2.22 -10.33
N ALA A 57 -2.29 1.32 -9.67
CA ALA A 57 -1.83 0.08 -10.29
C ALA A 57 -2.99 -0.87 -10.58
N THR A 58 -3.95 -0.98 -9.66
CA THR A 58 -5.15 -1.82 -9.85
C THR A 58 -6.07 -1.25 -10.92
N ASP A 59 -6.29 0.06 -10.95
CA ASP A 59 -7.08 0.73 -12.00
C ASP A 59 -6.45 0.53 -13.39
N ALA A 60 -5.13 0.72 -13.52
CA ALA A 60 -4.42 0.50 -14.78
C ALA A 60 -4.55 -0.94 -15.30
N LEU A 61 -4.49 -1.93 -14.40
CA LEU A 61 -4.68 -3.34 -14.76
C LEU A 61 -6.14 -3.64 -15.17
N GLN A 62 -7.12 -3.10 -14.44
CA GLN A 62 -8.54 -3.33 -14.70
C GLN A 62 -9.00 -2.68 -16.01
N ASN A 63 -8.46 -1.51 -16.35
CA ASN A 63 -8.83 -0.77 -17.55
C ASN A 63 -8.05 -1.18 -18.81
N TYR A 64 -7.10 -2.12 -18.70
CA TYR A 64 -6.32 -2.58 -19.83
C TYR A 64 -7.14 -3.45 -20.80
N ARG A 65 -7.20 -3.07 -22.08
CA ARG A 65 -8.02 -3.71 -23.11
C ARG A 65 -7.27 -4.57 -24.13
N GLY A 66 -5.96 -4.75 -23.99
CA GLY A 66 -5.13 -5.51 -24.93
C GLY A 66 -4.00 -4.70 -25.50
#